data_AF-A0A167E5X1-F1
#
_entry.id   AF-A0A167E5X1-F1
#
_cell.length_a   1.000
_cell.length_b   1.000
_cell.length_c   1.000
_cell.angle_alpha   90.00
_cell.angle_beta   90.00
_cell.angle_gamma   90.00
#
_symmetry.space_group_name_H-M   'P 1'
#
loop_
_entity.id
_entity.type
_entity.pdbx_description
1 polymer ?
#
loop_
_entity_poly.entity_id
_entity_poly.type
_entity_poly.pdbx_seq_one_letter_code
_entity_poly.pdbx_strand_id
1 'polypeptide(L)'
;MVTATSTSSCVAAPPLTTLFTQPNECTSLFTSLNTTNTFYESGQLETWSYYQSNTADARFSSCNPPGWDINNFTFSPAVCPSGWIYYFVTLTPAGRDERTYTQEHCCASGFTYEKYGQPNLPLKRCESKPTRLALSPGNDALVTADVTTVVTMHRPFVAQWHESETKTLPFSLPSMASGGASLHTWTPGSKAEPIGGGGKSETDANRGLFTTITALIIVGSILGFFLMIWLLWCAKNAMGE
;
A
#
# COMPACT_ATOMS: atom_id res chain seq x y z
N MET A 1 -26.60 -44.01 -28.78
CA MET A 1 -26.05 -43.20 -27.66
C MET A 1 -25.14 -42.14 -28.27
N VAL A 2 -25.51 -40.87 -28.20
CA VAL A 2 -24.68 -39.75 -28.65
C VAL A 2 -24.16 -39.07 -27.40
N THR A 3 -22.85 -39.12 -27.18
CA THR A 3 -22.18 -38.48 -26.04
C THR A 3 -22.04 -37.00 -26.34
N ALA A 4 -22.75 -36.15 -25.61
CA ALA A 4 -22.59 -34.70 -25.69
C ALA A 4 -21.37 -34.27 -24.86
N THR A 5 -20.33 -33.80 -25.54
CA THR A 5 -19.13 -33.23 -24.91
C THR A 5 -19.42 -31.78 -24.56
N SER A 6 -19.69 -31.50 -23.28
CA SER A 6 -19.86 -30.15 -22.75
C SER A 6 -18.49 -29.46 -22.64
N THR A 7 -18.12 -28.67 -23.65
CA THR A 7 -16.98 -27.77 -23.55
C THR A 7 -17.37 -26.56 -22.69
N SER A 8 -16.92 -26.55 -21.44
CA SER A 8 -16.93 -25.37 -20.59
C SER A 8 -15.98 -24.32 -21.18
N SER A 9 -16.50 -23.36 -21.94
CA SER A 9 -15.72 -22.18 -22.31
C SER A 9 -15.62 -21.27 -21.09
N CYS A 10 -14.43 -21.24 -20.48
CA CYS A 10 -14.09 -20.17 -19.56
C CYS A 10 -13.90 -18.93 -20.43
N VAL A 11 -14.96 -18.11 -20.55
CA VAL A 11 -14.87 -16.82 -21.25
C VAL A 11 -13.91 -15.97 -20.43
N ALA A 12 -12.68 -15.80 -20.94
CA ALA A 12 -11.73 -14.87 -20.36
C ALA A 12 -12.39 -13.49 -20.35
N ALA A 13 -12.49 -12.88 -19.16
CA ALA A 13 -13.02 -11.53 -19.03
C ALA A 13 -12.24 -10.60 -19.98
N PRO A 14 -12.91 -9.77 -20.79
CA PRO A 14 -12.22 -8.88 -21.71
C PRO A 14 -11.29 -7.97 -20.91
N PRO A 15 -10.05 -7.73 -21.39
CA PRO A 15 -9.12 -6.86 -20.70
C PRO A 15 -9.74 -5.47 -20.54
N LEU A 16 -9.78 -4.96 -19.30
CA LEU A 16 -10.39 -3.67 -18.91
C LEU A 16 -9.51 -2.48 -19.30
N THR A 17 -8.77 -2.60 -20.39
CA THR A 17 -7.76 -1.64 -20.76
C THR A 17 -8.37 -0.60 -21.71
N THR A 18 -8.34 0.67 -21.29
CA THR A 18 -8.39 1.91 -22.09
C THR A 18 -9.64 2.80 -22.13
N LEU A 19 -10.85 2.41 -21.70
CA LEU A 19 -12.01 3.33 -21.83
C LEU A 19 -12.41 4.10 -20.56
N PHE A 20 -11.87 3.75 -19.40
CA PHE A 20 -12.24 4.50 -18.21
C PHE A 20 -11.45 5.80 -18.11
N THR A 21 -12.01 6.84 -18.71
CA THR A 21 -11.68 8.22 -18.37
C THR A 21 -12.55 8.61 -17.19
N GLN A 22 -11.92 8.92 -16.06
CA GLN A 22 -12.66 9.39 -14.89
C GLN A 22 -13.40 10.69 -15.27
N PRO A 23 -14.73 10.76 -15.07
CA PRO A 23 -15.47 11.99 -15.30
C PRO A 23 -15.00 13.13 -14.38
N ASN A 24 -15.05 14.38 -14.85
CA ASN A 24 -14.53 15.52 -14.10
C ASN A 24 -15.26 15.73 -12.76
N GLU A 25 -16.55 15.41 -12.69
CA GLU A 25 -17.36 15.48 -11.47
C GLU A 25 -16.83 14.56 -10.35
N CYS A 26 -16.12 13.50 -10.70
CA CYS A 26 -15.53 12.56 -9.76
C CYS A 26 -14.29 13.09 -9.04
N THR A 27 -13.72 14.21 -9.51
CA THR A 27 -12.55 14.86 -8.89
C THR A 27 -12.88 15.59 -7.58
N SER A 28 -14.15 15.68 -7.20
CA SER A 28 -14.62 16.43 -6.02
C SER A 28 -15.27 15.56 -4.93
N LEU A 29 -15.23 14.23 -5.08
CA LEU A 29 -15.90 13.29 -4.16
C LEU A 29 -15.04 12.97 -2.93
N PHE A 30 -14.79 13.99 -2.11
CA PHE A 30 -14.08 13.82 -0.85
C PHE A 30 -14.97 14.14 0.35
N THR A 31 -14.79 13.40 1.43
CA THR A 31 -15.36 13.68 2.74
C THR A 31 -14.24 14.01 3.71
N SER A 32 -14.49 14.93 4.64
CA SER A 32 -13.53 15.25 5.70
C SER A 32 -13.27 13.99 6.54
N LEU A 33 -12.00 13.73 6.82
CA LEU A 33 -11.61 12.87 7.91
C LEU A 33 -11.81 13.67 9.20
N ASN A 34 -12.46 13.09 10.21
CA ASN A 34 -12.52 13.65 11.57
C ASN A 34 -11.15 13.56 12.27
N THR A 35 -10.09 13.91 11.55
CA THR A 35 -8.70 13.90 11.96
C THR A 35 -8.15 15.25 11.55
N THR A 36 -7.89 16.08 12.54
CA THR A 36 -7.22 17.36 12.37
C THR A 36 -5.97 17.35 13.21
N ASN A 37 -4.82 17.63 12.59
CA ASN A 37 -3.56 17.79 13.31
C ASN A 37 -3.28 19.28 13.43
N THR A 38 -3.26 19.80 14.65
CA THR A 38 -2.87 21.17 14.89
C THR A 38 -1.48 21.18 15.51
N PHE A 39 -0.58 21.96 14.93
CA PHE A 39 0.76 22.13 15.44
C PHE A 39 1.20 23.59 15.33
N TYR A 40 2.18 23.95 16.16
CA TYR A 40 2.73 25.29 16.16
C TYR A 40 4.02 25.28 15.33
N GLU A 41 4.01 25.97 14.19
CA GLU A 41 5.16 26.06 13.30
C GLU A 41 5.44 27.53 12.98
N SER A 42 6.71 27.95 13.10
CA SER A 42 7.15 29.32 12.75
C SER A 42 6.35 30.45 13.43
N GLY A 43 5.86 30.24 14.66
CA GLY A 43 5.10 31.26 15.38
C GLY A 43 3.61 31.33 15.02
N GLN A 44 3.11 30.40 14.20
CA GLN A 44 1.73 30.32 13.75
C GLN A 44 1.12 28.98 14.15
N LEU A 45 -0.18 29.00 14.48
CA LEU A 45 -0.96 27.78 14.63
C LEU A 45 -1.34 27.29 13.23
N GLU A 46 -0.81 26.13 12.85
CA GLU A 46 -1.15 25.49 11.58
C GLU A 46 -2.05 24.29 11.85
N THR A 47 -3.25 24.30 11.26
CA THR A 47 -4.21 23.21 11.37
C THR A 47 -4.30 22.45 10.06
N TRP A 48 -3.99 21.16 10.09
CA TRP A 48 -4.08 20.28 8.94
C TRP A 48 -5.42 19.57 8.93
N SER A 49 -6.15 19.76 7.84
CA SER A 49 -7.43 19.11 7.56
C SER A 49 -7.26 18.10 6.45
N TYR A 50 -7.58 16.85 6.73
CA TYR A 50 -7.46 15.75 5.79
C TYR A 50 -8.83 15.37 5.23
N TYR A 51 -8.86 15.05 3.94
CA TYR A 51 -10.07 14.64 3.24
C TYR A 51 -9.79 13.33 2.51
N GLN A 52 -10.71 12.38 2.57
CA GLN A 52 -10.60 11.10 1.86
C GLN A 52 -11.74 10.91 0.87
N SER A 53 -11.57 10.05 -0.13
CA SER A 53 -12.66 9.70 -1.04
C SER A 53 -13.92 9.26 -0.30
N ASN A 54 -15.07 9.84 -0.66
CA ASN A 54 -16.35 9.52 -0.05
C ASN A 54 -16.93 8.23 -0.68
N THR A 55 -16.55 7.07 -0.14
CA THR A 55 -17.01 5.77 -0.63
C THR A 55 -18.51 5.52 -0.38
N ALA A 56 -19.14 6.31 0.49
CA ALA A 56 -20.58 6.22 0.78
C ALA A 56 -21.44 7.06 -0.18
N ASP A 57 -20.85 7.94 -0.98
CA ASP A 57 -21.58 8.70 -2.02
C ASP A 57 -22.05 7.72 -3.11
N ALA A 58 -23.33 7.79 -3.50
CA ALA A 58 -23.89 6.92 -4.53
C ALA A 58 -23.18 7.04 -5.89
N ARG A 59 -22.54 8.18 -6.16
CA ARG A 59 -21.76 8.44 -7.38
C ARG A 59 -20.37 7.81 -7.33
N PHE A 60 -19.91 7.37 -6.16
CA PHE A 60 -18.56 6.82 -5.99
C PHE A 60 -18.33 5.62 -6.90
N SER A 61 -19.27 4.67 -6.94
CA SER A 61 -19.15 3.47 -7.78
C SER A 61 -19.05 3.81 -9.28
N SER A 62 -19.79 4.81 -9.77
CA SER A 62 -19.71 5.26 -11.17
C SER A 62 -18.39 5.98 -11.50
N CYS A 63 -17.67 6.44 -10.49
CA CYS A 63 -16.37 7.09 -10.62
C CYS A 63 -15.19 6.11 -10.63
N ASN A 64 -15.47 4.80 -10.63
CA ASN A 64 -14.49 3.73 -10.72
C ASN A 64 -14.72 2.89 -11.98
N PRO A 65 -13.67 2.30 -12.58
CA PRO A 65 -13.82 1.39 -13.71
C PRO A 65 -14.70 0.18 -13.33
N PRO A 66 -15.50 -0.38 -14.27
CA PRO A 66 -16.35 -1.54 -13.97
C PRO A 66 -15.51 -2.80 -13.65
N GLY A 67 -16.09 -3.75 -12.89
CA GLY A 67 -15.47 -5.07 -12.63
C GLY A 67 -14.43 -5.08 -11.51
N TRP A 68 -14.40 -4.04 -10.68
CA TRP A 68 -13.41 -3.84 -9.65
C TRP A 68 -13.78 -4.45 -8.31
N ASP A 69 -12.77 -4.93 -7.58
CA ASP A 69 -12.96 -5.39 -6.20
C ASP A 69 -13.04 -4.18 -5.27
N ILE A 70 -14.24 -3.84 -4.79
CA ILE A 70 -14.47 -2.72 -3.87
C ILE A 70 -13.67 -2.81 -2.56
N ASN A 71 -13.41 -4.03 -2.10
CA ASN A 71 -12.72 -4.24 -0.83
C ASN A 71 -11.22 -4.03 -0.99
N ASN A 72 -10.67 -4.42 -2.14
CA ASN A 72 -9.23 -4.40 -2.39
C ASN A 72 -8.77 -3.25 -3.29
N PHE A 73 -9.68 -2.58 -3.98
CA PHE A 73 -9.41 -1.61 -5.05
C PHE A 73 -8.50 -2.20 -6.14
N THR A 74 -8.65 -3.50 -6.39
CA THR A 74 -7.81 -4.27 -7.32
C THR A 74 -8.56 -4.58 -8.61
N PHE A 75 -7.81 -4.53 -9.71
CA PHE A 75 -8.30 -4.77 -11.05
C PHE A 75 -7.27 -5.66 -11.79
N SER A 76 -7.73 -6.71 -12.48
CA SER A 76 -6.87 -7.63 -13.24
C SER A 76 -7.61 -8.23 -14.45
N PRO A 77 -7.02 -8.24 -15.65
CA PRO A 77 -5.90 -7.38 -16.05
C PRO A 77 -6.39 -5.94 -16.13
N ALA A 78 -5.58 -4.99 -15.66
CA ALA A 78 -6.01 -3.60 -15.62
C ALA A 78 -4.89 -2.61 -15.87
N VAL A 79 -5.24 -1.41 -16.28
CA VAL A 79 -4.28 -0.33 -16.52
C VAL A 79 -4.80 0.88 -15.77
N CYS A 80 -3.89 1.73 -15.27
CA CYS A 80 -4.33 2.96 -14.64
C CYS A 80 -5.17 3.80 -15.62
N PRO A 81 -6.18 4.53 -15.13
CA PRO A 81 -6.92 5.47 -15.95
C PRO A 81 -6.01 6.46 -16.67
N SER A 82 -6.48 7.01 -17.79
CA SER A 82 -5.69 7.97 -18.57
C SER A 82 -5.25 9.16 -17.71
N GLY A 83 -3.97 9.53 -17.80
CA GLY A 83 -3.37 10.64 -17.05
C GLY A 83 -3.00 10.31 -15.59
N TRP A 84 -3.26 9.10 -15.12
CA TRP A 84 -2.81 8.64 -13.80
C TRP A 84 -1.36 8.17 -13.85
N ILE A 85 -0.67 8.28 -12.71
CA ILE A 85 0.73 7.90 -12.57
C ILE A 85 0.80 6.53 -11.90
N TYR A 86 1.68 5.67 -12.42
CA TYR A 86 1.90 4.33 -11.94
C TYR A 86 3.00 4.40 -10.88
N TYR A 87 2.72 3.97 -9.67
CA TYR A 87 3.65 3.99 -8.54
C TYR A 87 3.98 2.58 -8.08
N PHE A 88 5.24 2.37 -7.68
CA PHE A 88 5.71 1.11 -7.08
C PHE A 88 5.32 -0.12 -7.90
N VAL A 89 5.65 -0.10 -9.20
CA VAL A 89 5.51 -1.30 -10.04
C VAL A 89 6.44 -2.35 -9.46
N THR A 90 5.89 -3.50 -9.09
CA THR A 90 6.58 -4.57 -8.38
C THR A 90 6.24 -5.90 -9.02
N LEU A 91 7.25 -6.77 -9.11
CA LEU A 91 7.03 -8.17 -9.44
C LEU A 91 6.84 -8.93 -8.12
N THR A 92 5.62 -9.36 -7.84
CA THR A 92 5.34 -10.15 -6.65
C THR A 92 5.52 -11.63 -7.02
N PRO A 93 6.56 -12.31 -6.51
CA PRO A 93 6.60 -13.76 -6.57
C PRO A 93 5.47 -14.23 -5.66
N ALA A 94 4.41 -14.79 -6.25
CA ALA A 94 3.48 -15.57 -5.45
C ALA A 94 4.25 -16.81 -4.93
N GLY A 95 3.77 -17.45 -3.87
CA GLY A 95 4.51 -18.48 -3.13
C GLY A 95 5.04 -19.65 -3.98
N ARG A 96 5.66 -20.66 -3.34
CA ARG A 96 6.38 -21.77 -3.99
C ARG A 96 5.63 -22.52 -5.12
N ASP A 97 4.32 -22.36 -5.24
CA ASP A 97 3.46 -22.96 -6.28
C ASP A 97 2.49 -21.97 -6.96
N GLU A 98 2.73 -20.66 -6.83
CA GLU A 98 1.73 -19.64 -7.12
C GLU A 98 2.24 -18.65 -8.19
N ARG A 99 1.31 -18.13 -8.99
CA ARG A 99 1.57 -17.39 -10.23
C ARG A 99 2.27 -16.04 -9.98
N THR A 100 3.39 -15.77 -10.65
CA THR A 100 4.02 -14.44 -10.65
C THR A 100 3.10 -13.41 -11.28
N TYR A 101 2.79 -12.33 -10.55
CA TYR A 101 2.05 -11.19 -11.08
C TYR A 101 2.85 -9.91 -10.92
N THR A 102 2.70 -9.02 -11.89
CA THR A 102 3.15 -7.63 -11.77
C THR A 102 2.02 -6.83 -11.14
N GLN A 103 2.32 -6.05 -10.10
CA GLN A 103 1.37 -5.19 -9.42
C GLN A 103 1.92 -3.77 -9.34
N GLU A 104 1.01 -2.81 -9.40
CA GLU A 104 1.32 -1.40 -9.18
C GLU A 104 0.17 -0.66 -8.50
N HIS A 105 0.44 0.60 -8.16
CA HIS A 105 -0.51 1.51 -7.55
C HIS A 105 -0.73 2.73 -8.44
N CYS A 106 -1.96 2.93 -8.88
CA CYS A 106 -2.36 4.07 -9.69
C CYS A 106 -2.83 5.22 -8.81
N CYS A 107 -2.26 6.41 -8.99
CA CYS A 107 -2.75 7.65 -8.39
C CYS A 107 -3.22 8.63 -9.46
N ALA A 108 -4.28 9.38 -9.14
CA ALA A 108 -4.79 10.43 -10.01
C ALA A 108 -3.72 11.50 -10.24
N SER A 109 -3.81 12.21 -11.36
CA SER A 109 -2.89 13.30 -11.67
C SER A 109 -2.89 14.35 -10.55
N GLY A 110 -1.69 14.79 -10.13
CA GLY A 110 -1.52 15.72 -9.01
C GLY A 110 -1.47 15.07 -7.62
N PHE A 111 -1.63 13.73 -7.54
CA PHE A 111 -1.47 12.97 -6.30
C PHE A 111 -0.19 12.13 -6.32
N THR A 112 0.44 11.98 -5.16
CA THR A 112 1.64 11.16 -4.95
C THR A 112 1.29 9.96 -4.07
N TYR A 113 1.79 8.78 -4.43
CA TYR A 113 1.63 7.61 -3.58
C TYR A 113 2.48 7.70 -2.33
N GLU A 114 1.85 7.55 -1.17
CA GLU A 114 2.48 7.47 0.14
C GLU A 114 2.28 6.07 0.72
N LYS A 115 3.40 5.40 1.00
CA LYS A 115 3.42 4.02 1.55
C LYS A 115 3.33 4.03 3.07
N TYR A 116 3.90 5.05 3.70
CA TYR A 116 4.06 5.12 5.14
C TYR A 116 2.91 5.92 5.76
N GLY A 117 2.25 5.33 6.74
CA GLY A 117 1.17 5.98 7.48
C GLY A 117 1.73 7.05 8.41
N GLN A 118 1.11 8.23 8.44
CA GLN A 118 1.10 8.97 9.69
C GLN A 118 0.15 8.26 10.66
N PRO A 119 0.34 8.40 11.99
CA PRO A 119 -0.63 7.93 12.96
C PRO A 119 -2.01 8.50 12.60
N ASN A 120 -3.04 7.64 12.57
CA ASN A 120 -4.44 7.98 12.25
C ASN A 120 -4.79 8.23 10.77
N LEU A 121 -3.86 8.06 9.83
CA LEU A 121 -4.16 8.08 8.40
C LEU A 121 -4.14 6.67 7.78
N PRO A 122 -4.92 6.42 6.71
CA PRO A 122 -4.88 5.14 6.01
C PRO A 122 -3.48 4.78 5.52
N LEU A 123 -3.11 3.50 5.66
CA LEU A 123 -1.91 2.95 5.04
C LEU A 123 -2.12 2.84 3.52
N LYS A 124 -1.08 3.16 2.72
CA LYS A 124 -1.11 3.17 1.25
C LYS A 124 -2.21 4.08 0.68
N ARG A 125 -1.85 5.33 0.41
CA ARG A 125 -2.79 6.35 -0.09
C ARG A 125 -2.13 7.20 -1.16
N CYS A 126 -2.93 7.80 -2.01
CA CYS A 126 -2.50 8.84 -2.94
C CYS A 126 -2.86 10.18 -2.31
N GLU A 127 -1.88 11.06 -2.08
CA GLU A 127 -2.07 12.36 -1.44
C GLU A 127 -1.85 13.52 -2.41
N SER A 128 -2.70 14.53 -2.35
CA SER A 128 -2.48 15.78 -3.07
C SER A 128 -1.38 16.61 -2.42
N LYS A 129 -0.80 17.55 -3.18
CA LYS A 129 0.05 18.58 -2.57
C LYS A 129 -0.74 19.38 -1.52
N PRO A 130 -0.16 19.66 -0.33
CA PRO A 130 -0.83 20.45 0.68
C PRO A 130 -1.16 21.85 0.16
N THR A 131 -2.41 22.28 0.35
CA THR A 131 -2.86 23.63 -0.04
C THR A 131 -3.07 24.46 1.22
N ARG A 132 -2.32 25.55 1.36
CA ARG A 132 -2.45 26.47 2.49
C ARG A 132 -3.58 27.47 2.23
N LEU A 133 -4.50 27.57 3.18
CA LEU A 133 -5.59 28.54 3.22
C LEU A 133 -5.35 29.47 4.41
N ALA A 134 -5.14 30.75 4.15
CA ALA A 134 -5.07 31.75 5.21
C ALA A 134 -6.48 32.06 5.71
N LEU A 135 -6.75 31.87 7.00
CA LEU A 135 -7.96 32.38 7.61
C LEU A 135 -7.78 33.88 7.80
N SER A 136 -8.68 34.68 7.23
CA SER A 136 -8.63 36.14 7.42
C SER A 136 -8.91 36.44 8.89
N PRO A 137 -8.01 37.15 9.61
CA PRO A 137 -8.28 37.51 10.99
C PRO A 137 -9.52 38.40 11.02
N GLY A 138 -10.49 38.05 11.86
CA GLY A 138 -11.59 38.95 12.19
C GLY A 138 -11.02 40.27 12.70
N ASN A 139 -11.67 41.38 12.36
CA ASN A 139 -11.13 42.75 12.39
C ASN A 139 -10.59 43.30 13.73
N ASP A 140 -10.39 42.52 14.78
CA ASP A 140 -9.87 43.01 16.05
C ASP A 140 -8.81 42.06 16.65
N ALA A 141 -7.65 42.68 16.96
CA ALA A 141 -6.45 42.15 17.59
C ALA A 141 -5.39 41.50 16.68
N LEU A 142 -4.13 41.80 17.02
CA LEU A 142 -2.88 41.23 16.51
C LEU A 142 -2.81 39.73 16.84
N VAL A 143 -3.67 38.93 16.22
CA VAL A 143 -3.65 37.48 16.28
C VAL A 143 -2.96 37.01 15.01
N THR A 144 -1.89 36.24 15.18
CA THR A 144 -1.22 35.56 14.07
C THR A 144 -2.28 34.79 13.28
N ALA A 145 -2.43 35.07 11.98
CA ALA A 145 -3.48 34.46 11.18
C ALA A 145 -3.34 32.92 11.22
N ASP A 146 -4.37 32.24 11.70
CA ASP A 146 -4.40 30.78 11.70
C ASP A 146 -4.36 30.29 10.24
N VAL A 147 -3.47 29.34 9.95
CA VAL A 147 -3.35 28.75 8.63
C VAL A 147 -4.00 27.38 8.65
N THR A 148 -4.92 27.14 7.74
CA THR A 148 -5.47 25.80 7.51
C THR A 148 -4.81 25.20 6.29
N THR A 149 -4.12 24.07 6.47
CA THR A 149 -3.55 23.30 5.38
C THR A 149 -4.50 22.15 5.02
N VAL A 150 -4.92 22.09 3.77
CA VAL A 150 -5.83 21.07 3.27
C VAL A 150 -5.06 20.04 2.45
N VAL A 151 -5.27 18.77 2.77
CA VAL A 151 -4.74 17.63 2.02
C VAL A 151 -5.89 16.70 1.65
N THR A 152 -6.00 16.38 0.35
CA THR A 152 -6.96 15.41 -0.16
C THR A 152 -6.27 14.09 -0.45
N MET A 153 -6.97 12.99 -0.22
CA MET A 153 -6.42 11.64 -0.27
C MET A 153 -7.40 10.68 -0.94
N HIS A 154 -6.89 9.75 -1.72
CA HIS A 154 -7.68 8.63 -2.20
C HIS A 154 -6.93 7.31 -2.05
N ARG A 155 -7.68 6.20 -2.04
CA ARG A 155 -7.08 4.88 -2.07
C ARG A 155 -6.51 4.64 -3.48
N PRO A 156 -5.25 4.17 -3.61
CA PRO A 156 -4.68 3.85 -4.91
C PRO A 156 -5.47 2.72 -5.57
N PHE A 157 -5.67 2.80 -6.88
CA PHE A 157 -6.10 1.60 -7.62
C PHE A 157 -4.92 0.66 -7.75
N VAL A 158 -5.20 -0.62 -7.60
CA VAL A 158 -4.21 -1.67 -7.73
C VAL A 158 -4.41 -2.33 -9.09
N ALA A 159 -3.55 -2.00 -10.04
CA ALA A 159 -3.53 -2.69 -11.32
C ALA A 159 -2.61 -3.91 -11.20
N GLN A 160 -3.10 -5.05 -11.68
CA GLN A 160 -2.38 -6.31 -11.68
C GLN A 160 -2.40 -6.94 -13.07
N TRP A 161 -1.32 -7.66 -13.36
CA TRP A 161 -1.18 -8.46 -14.56
C TRP A 161 -0.50 -9.79 -14.27
N HIS A 162 -1.11 -10.85 -14.77
CA HIS A 162 -0.44 -12.12 -14.89
C HIS A 162 0.54 -12.09 -16.07
N GLU A 163 1.62 -12.88 -15.99
CA GLU A 163 2.62 -12.97 -17.06
C GLU A 163 2.00 -13.29 -18.43
N SER A 164 1.00 -14.19 -18.46
CA SER A 164 0.29 -14.53 -19.70
C SER A 164 -0.55 -13.40 -20.29
N GLU A 165 -0.94 -12.41 -19.49
CA GLU A 165 -1.78 -11.28 -19.89
C GLU A 165 -0.95 -10.11 -20.41
N THR A 166 0.35 -10.06 -20.08
CA THR A 166 1.24 -8.97 -20.50
C THR A 166 1.32 -8.82 -22.02
N LYS A 167 1.20 -9.93 -22.77
CA LYS A 167 1.25 -9.95 -24.23
C LYS A 167 0.00 -9.34 -24.90
N THR A 168 -1.11 -9.23 -24.18
CA THR A 168 -2.37 -8.67 -24.71
C THR A 168 -2.56 -7.20 -24.32
N LEU A 169 -1.61 -6.62 -23.58
CA LEU A 169 -1.66 -5.21 -23.21
C LEU A 169 -1.40 -4.30 -24.42
N PRO A 170 -2.06 -3.14 -24.51
CA PRO A 170 -1.84 -2.17 -25.58
C PRO A 170 -0.49 -1.45 -25.47
N PHE A 171 0.31 -1.74 -24.43
CA PHE A 171 1.63 -1.17 -24.19
C PHE A 171 2.56 -2.24 -23.60
N SER A 172 3.86 -2.02 -23.76
CA SER A 172 4.87 -2.86 -23.12
C SER A 172 5.06 -2.44 -21.66
N LEU A 173 4.99 -3.41 -20.76
CA LEU A 173 5.40 -3.22 -19.36
C LEU A 173 6.91 -3.01 -19.27
N PRO A 174 7.40 -2.30 -18.23
CA PRO A 174 8.82 -2.19 -18.00
C PRO A 174 9.43 -3.57 -17.68
N SER A 175 10.65 -3.81 -18.16
CA SER A 175 11.37 -5.05 -17.87
C SER A 175 11.78 -5.05 -16.39
N MET A 176 11.13 -5.88 -15.58
CA MET A 176 11.42 -6.00 -14.15
C MET A 176 12.40 -7.16 -13.94
N ALA A 177 13.56 -6.90 -13.34
CA ALA A 177 14.46 -7.97 -12.93
C ALA A 177 13.81 -8.84 -11.84
N SER A 178 14.00 -10.16 -11.91
CA SER A 178 13.56 -11.09 -10.87
C SER A 178 14.26 -10.78 -9.54
N GLY A 179 13.52 -10.79 -8.44
CA GLY A 179 14.07 -10.56 -7.08
C GLY A 179 13.61 -9.27 -6.38
N GLY A 180 12.33 -8.89 -6.51
CA GLY A 180 11.77 -7.77 -5.74
C GLY A 180 12.22 -6.39 -6.21
N ALA A 181 12.65 -6.27 -7.47
CA ALA A 181 12.86 -4.97 -8.10
C ALA A 181 11.56 -4.16 -8.07
N SER A 182 11.69 -2.85 -7.87
CA SER A 182 10.55 -1.94 -7.87
C SER A 182 10.86 -0.69 -8.69
N LEU A 183 9.85 -0.18 -9.39
CA LEU A 183 9.92 1.14 -10.04
C LEU A 183 9.11 2.12 -9.21
N HIS A 184 9.75 3.22 -8.79
CA HIS A 184 9.06 4.20 -7.96
C HIS A 184 7.91 4.87 -8.73
N THR A 185 8.16 5.27 -9.97
CA THR A 185 7.17 5.82 -10.88
C THR A 185 7.36 5.27 -12.30
N TRP A 186 6.26 5.12 -13.03
CA TRP A 186 6.27 4.72 -14.43
C TRP A 186 5.03 5.27 -15.16
N THR A 187 5.12 5.36 -16.50
CA THR A 187 3.97 5.64 -17.38
C THR A 187 4.11 4.82 -18.67
N PRO A 188 3.00 4.37 -19.29
CA PRO A 188 3.04 3.63 -20.55
C PRO A 188 3.87 4.34 -21.63
N GLY A 189 4.83 3.61 -22.20
CA GLY A 189 5.74 4.12 -23.23
C GLY A 189 7.00 4.82 -22.70
N SER A 190 7.10 5.09 -21.40
CA SER A 190 8.34 5.58 -20.80
C SER A 190 9.36 4.45 -20.61
N LYS A 191 10.64 4.76 -20.81
CA LYS A 191 11.75 3.89 -20.36
C LYS A 191 11.99 4.18 -18.89
N ALA A 192 11.90 3.16 -18.04
CA ALA A 192 12.27 3.27 -16.64
C ALA A 192 13.17 2.07 -16.28
N GLU A 193 14.27 2.35 -15.59
CA GLU A 193 15.17 1.32 -15.10
C GLU A 193 14.72 0.91 -13.68
N PRO A 194 14.43 -0.37 -13.42
CA PRO A 194 14.03 -0.82 -12.09
C PRO A 194 15.07 -0.44 -11.05
N ILE A 195 14.62 0.09 -9.92
CA ILE A 195 15.48 0.23 -8.76
C ILE A 195 15.67 -1.20 -8.24
N GLY A 196 16.90 -1.69 -8.37
CA GLY A 196 17.23 -3.08 -8.03
C GLY A 196 16.76 -3.44 -6.63
N GLY A 197 16.09 -4.59 -6.51
CA GLY A 197 15.78 -5.27 -5.24
C GLY A 197 17.05 -5.88 -4.64
N GLY A 198 18.08 -5.07 -4.49
CA GLY A 198 19.42 -5.47 -4.07
C GLY A 198 19.71 -5.09 -2.63
N GLY A 199 18.78 -5.33 -1.73
CA GLY A 199 19.02 -5.23 -0.30
C GLY A 199 18.21 -6.31 0.37
N LYS A 200 18.87 -7.37 0.83
CA LYS A 200 18.34 -8.11 1.98
C LYS A 200 18.03 -7.03 3.00
N SER A 201 16.73 -6.82 3.26
CA SER A 201 16.30 -5.81 4.20
C SER A 201 17.13 -5.99 5.47
N GLU A 202 17.79 -4.96 5.98
CA GLU A 202 18.45 -5.02 7.29
C GLU A 202 17.48 -5.52 8.37
N THR A 203 16.18 -5.37 8.13
CA THR A 203 15.10 -5.91 8.94
C THR A 203 15.07 -7.44 8.96
N ASP A 204 15.42 -8.15 7.88
CA ASP A 204 15.52 -9.63 7.86
C ASP A 204 16.81 -10.13 8.51
N ALA A 205 17.92 -9.40 8.38
CA ALA A 205 19.16 -9.69 9.11
C ALA A 205 18.95 -9.55 10.62
N ASN A 206 18.28 -8.48 11.05
CA ASN A 206 17.92 -8.27 12.45
C ASN A 206 16.89 -9.30 12.93
N ARG A 207 15.91 -9.69 12.09
CA ARG A 207 14.98 -10.77 12.45
C ARG A 207 15.71 -12.09 12.70
N GLY A 208 16.67 -12.45 11.85
CA GLY A 208 17.51 -13.63 12.05
C GLY A 208 18.36 -13.56 13.32
N LEU A 209 18.94 -12.39 13.60
CA LEU A 209 19.74 -12.15 14.82
C LEU A 209 18.88 -12.24 16.09
N PHE A 210 17.72 -11.60 16.12
CA PHE A 210 16.78 -11.66 17.24
C PHE A 210 16.27 -13.08 17.47
N THR A 211 15.93 -13.82 16.41
CA THR A 211 15.46 -15.20 16.55
C THR A 211 16.54 -16.10 17.15
N THR A 212 17.81 -15.90 16.77
CA THR A 212 18.94 -16.67 17.30
C THR A 212 19.25 -16.30 18.76
N ILE A 213 19.24 -15.02 19.09
CA ILE A 213 19.47 -14.55 20.46
C ILE A 213 18.35 -15.01 21.40
N THR A 214 17.09 -14.90 20.97
CA THR A 214 15.94 -15.39 21.75
C THR A 214 16.01 -16.89 21.98
N ALA A 215 16.41 -17.68 20.96
CA ALA A 215 16.59 -19.12 21.13
C ALA A 215 17.69 -19.46 22.15
N LEU A 216 18.82 -18.75 22.14
CA LEU A 216 19.90 -18.95 23.12
C LEU A 216 19.47 -18.61 24.54
N ILE A 217 18.70 -17.53 24.73
CA ILE A 217 18.17 -17.15 26.05
C ILE A 217 17.22 -18.23 26.56
N ILE A 218 16.28 -18.69 25.73
CA ILE A 218 15.31 -19.72 26.12
C ILE A 218 16.02 -21.03 26.50
N VAL A 219 16.94 -21.51 25.66
CA VAL A 219 17.69 -22.74 25.93
C VAL A 219 18.56 -22.60 27.19
N GLY A 220 19.23 -21.46 27.36
CA GLY A 220 20.03 -21.16 28.55
C GLY A 220 19.20 -21.12 29.83
N SER A 221 18.03 -20.47 29.79
CA SER A 221 17.10 -20.43 30.94
C SER A 221 16.57 -21.81 31.31
N ILE A 222 16.23 -22.64 30.32
CA ILE A 222 15.74 -24.01 30.56
C ILE A 222 16.85 -24.86 31.19
N LEU A 223 18.07 -24.84 30.64
CA LEU A 223 19.19 -25.59 31.19
C LEU A 223 19.56 -25.12 32.61
N GLY A 224 19.57 -23.81 32.87
CA GLY A 224 19.80 -23.25 34.19
C GLY A 224 18.73 -23.68 35.20
N PHE A 225 17.46 -23.70 34.79
CA PHE A 225 16.36 -24.16 35.65
C PHE A 225 16.49 -25.65 36.01
N PHE A 226 16.82 -26.51 35.04
CA PHE A 226 17.05 -27.93 35.31
C PHE A 226 18.26 -28.18 36.21
N LEU A 227 19.37 -27.44 36.02
CA LEU A 227 20.52 -27.50 36.92
C LEU A 227 20.17 -27.09 38.35
N MET A 228 19.37 -26.05 38.54
CA MET A 228 18.91 -25.61 39.86
C MET A 228 18.03 -26.67 40.52
N ILE A 229 17.08 -27.27 39.80
CA ILE A 229 16.27 -28.37 40.33
C ILE A 229 17.15 -29.55 40.73
N TRP A 230 18.12 -29.91 39.90
CA TRP A 230 19.03 -31.03 40.17
C TRP A 230 19.89 -30.76 41.42
N LEU A 231 20.45 -29.56 41.57
CA LEU A 231 21.19 -29.16 42.77
C LEU A 231 20.33 -29.19 44.03
N LEU A 232 19.10 -28.69 43.97
CA LEU A 232 18.16 -28.74 45.10
C LEU A 232 17.78 -30.17 45.47
N TRP A 233 17.61 -31.06 44.48
CA TRP A 233 17.36 -32.47 44.71
C TRP A 233 18.56 -33.17 45.37
N CYS A 234 19.77 -32.91 44.88
CA CYS A 234 21.01 -33.41 45.49
C CYS A 234 21.18 -32.91 46.94
N ALA A 235 20.95 -31.62 47.19
CA ALA A 235 21.05 -31.04 48.54
C ALA A 235 20.03 -31.66 49.50
N LYS A 236 18.79 -31.88 49.03
CA LYS A 236 17.75 -32.53 49.84
C LYS A 236 18.13 -33.96 50.21
N ASN A 237 18.67 -34.74 49.28
CA ASN A 237 19.06 -36.13 49.55
C ASN A 237 20.31 -36.24 50.42
N ALA A 238 21.23 -35.27 50.35
CA ALA A 238 22.43 -35.23 51.19
C ALA A 238 22.14 -34.84 52.66
N MET A 239 20.98 -34.24 52.95
CA MET A 239 20.54 -33.86 54.31
C MET A 239 19.54 -34.86 54.92
N GLY A 240 19.27 -35.98 54.24
CA GLY A 240 18.25 -36.96 54.61
C GLY A 240 18.77 -38.20 55.37
N GLU A 241 20.00 -38.16 55.90
CA GLU A 241 20.53 -39.15 56.85
C GLU A 241 20.68 -38.55 58.26
#